data_AF-A0A9P6XZU3-F1
#
_entry.id   AF-A0A9P6XZU3-F1
#
_cell.length_a   1.000
_cell.length_b   1.000
_cell.length_c   1.000
_cell.angle_alpha   90.00
_cell.angle_beta   90.00
_cell.angle_gamma   90.00
#
_symmetry.space_group_name_H-M   'P 1'
#
loop_
_entity.id
_entity.type
_entity.pdbx_description
1 polymer ?
#
loop_
_entity_poly.entity_id
_entity_poly.type
_entity_poly.pdbx_seq_one_letter_code
_entity_poly.pdbx_strand_id
1 'polypeptide(L)'
;MSSLAGLVNYSDEDDSSSDEQATIAPSILNPKPQPTQTQSVQTTQLPSLTPQLTEVFAKKNRLMNALTPKPIEGIENWGIPDEPQQPCDPERAERIAHFLSLKASGHRLNDHLAHNKAFRNPRIYARLVEFTGVDEMGSNFDPQDFDPHGFDSSFYIDGILEKQKELAEAKSKKTSVQFVKSELSQEQSEAMAKAMANAAKVASRITGGKS
;
A
#
# COMPACT_ATOMS: atom_id res chain seq x y z
N MET A 1 -11.43 4.88 41.22
CA MET A 1 -10.69 3.69 40.78
C MET A 1 -11.47 3.12 39.60
N SER A 2 -11.07 3.46 38.38
CA SER A 2 -11.79 3.05 37.17
C SER A 2 -11.08 1.84 36.57
N SER A 3 -11.85 0.76 36.37
CA SER A 3 -11.44 -0.55 35.89
C SER A 3 -11.11 -0.54 34.40
N LEU A 4 -9.89 -0.98 34.05
CA LEU A 4 -9.45 -1.25 32.68
C LEU A 4 -9.74 -2.73 32.35
N ALA A 5 -10.89 -2.99 31.73
CA ALA A 5 -11.24 -4.30 31.18
C ALA A 5 -11.13 -4.24 29.66
N GLY A 6 -10.36 -5.14 29.06
CA GLY A 6 -10.37 -5.35 27.61
C GLY A 6 -9.01 -5.61 26.96
N LEU A 7 -8.12 -6.38 27.60
CA LEU A 7 -6.97 -6.95 26.88
C LEU A 7 -7.35 -8.36 26.42
N VAL A 8 -7.82 -8.46 25.18
CA VAL A 8 -8.06 -9.77 24.52
C VAL A 8 -6.69 -10.34 24.15
N ASN A 9 -6.21 -11.26 24.98
CA ASN A 9 -4.99 -12.02 24.76
C ASN A 9 -5.29 -13.11 23.72
N TYR A 10 -4.79 -12.97 22.50
CA TYR A 10 -4.77 -14.07 21.52
C TYR A 10 -3.54 -14.94 21.84
N SER A 11 -3.74 -15.95 22.68
CA SER A 11 -2.80 -17.07 22.78
C SER A 11 -2.86 -17.87 21.48
N ASP A 12 -1.68 -18.13 20.92
CA ASP A 12 -1.41 -19.19 19.95
C ASP A 12 -2.00 -20.51 20.47
N GLU A 13 -2.99 -21.03 19.77
CA GLU A 13 -3.31 -22.45 19.81
C GLU A 13 -3.03 -22.97 18.40
N ASP A 14 -1.89 -23.65 18.27
CA ASP A 14 -1.59 -24.54 17.15
C ASP A 14 -2.69 -25.61 17.11
N ASP A 15 -3.67 -25.47 16.21
CA ASP A 15 -4.59 -26.56 15.90
C ASP A 15 -4.27 -27.13 14.52
N SER A 16 -3.55 -28.25 14.56
CA SER A 16 -3.27 -29.16 13.47
C SER A 16 -4.56 -29.92 13.11
N SER A 17 -5.33 -29.41 12.14
CA SER A 17 -6.46 -30.14 11.57
C SER A 17 -6.07 -30.80 10.25
N SER A 18 -6.08 -32.12 10.24
CA SER A 18 -5.93 -33.00 9.09
C SER A 18 -7.30 -33.18 8.44
N ASP A 19 -7.46 -32.87 7.15
CA ASP A 19 -8.72 -33.12 6.44
C ASP A 19 -8.52 -34.04 5.22
N GLU A 20 -9.43 -35.01 5.17
CA GLU A 20 -9.53 -36.17 4.29
C GLU A 20 -9.65 -35.84 2.79
N GLN A 21 -9.01 -36.68 1.98
CA GLN A 21 -9.19 -36.76 0.53
C GLN A 21 -10.54 -37.42 0.19
N ALA A 22 -11.53 -36.60 -0.16
CA ALA A 22 -12.71 -37.07 -0.87
C ALA A 22 -12.42 -37.14 -2.38
N THR A 23 -12.15 -38.35 -2.87
CA THR A 23 -12.07 -38.70 -4.29
C THR A 23 -13.47 -38.67 -4.91
N ILE A 24 -13.71 -37.76 -5.85
CA ILE A 24 -14.95 -37.75 -6.66
C ILE A 24 -14.56 -37.94 -8.12
N ALA A 25 -14.75 -39.16 -8.61
CA ALA A 25 -14.69 -39.51 -10.02
C ALA A 25 -15.97 -39.03 -10.74
N PRO A 26 -15.88 -38.37 -11.90
CA PRO A 26 -17.06 -38.16 -12.74
C PRO A 26 -17.22 -39.31 -13.74
N SER A 27 -18.39 -39.94 -13.68
CA SER A 27 -18.87 -40.92 -14.66
C SER A 27 -19.02 -40.28 -16.05
N ILE A 28 -18.39 -40.91 -17.05
CA ILE A 28 -18.41 -40.50 -18.45
C ILE A 28 -19.70 -41.03 -19.09
N LEU A 29 -20.58 -40.13 -19.55
CA LEU A 29 -21.63 -40.46 -20.50
C LEU A 29 -21.33 -39.74 -21.83
N ASN A 30 -20.66 -40.45 -22.73
CA ASN A 30 -20.45 -40.05 -24.12
C ASN A 30 -21.78 -40.11 -24.90
N PRO A 31 -21.97 -39.20 -25.86
CA PRO A 31 -22.53 -39.57 -27.15
C PRO A 31 -21.50 -39.41 -28.28
N LYS A 32 -21.41 -40.49 -29.06
CA LYS A 32 -20.60 -40.72 -30.26
C LYS A 32 -20.83 -39.67 -31.36
N PRO A 33 -19.80 -39.19 -32.08
CA PRO A 33 -19.97 -38.36 -33.26
C PRO A 33 -20.28 -39.22 -34.50
N GLN A 34 -21.31 -38.87 -35.25
CA GLN A 34 -21.49 -39.32 -36.65
C GLN A 34 -21.26 -38.13 -37.60
N PRO A 35 -20.68 -38.36 -38.79
CA PRO A 35 -20.25 -37.31 -39.70
C PRO A 35 -21.38 -36.91 -40.63
N THR A 36 -21.76 -35.63 -40.63
CA THR A 36 -22.67 -35.08 -41.64
C THR A 36 -21.91 -34.07 -42.50
N GLN A 37 -21.43 -34.60 -43.62
CA GLN A 37 -21.24 -34.00 -44.94
C GLN A 37 -21.31 -32.48 -45.06
N THR A 38 -20.18 -31.92 -45.50
CA THR A 38 -20.00 -30.58 -46.06
C THR A 38 -20.97 -30.34 -47.21
N GLN A 39 -21.99 -29.51 -46.98
CA GLN A 39 -22.77 -28.90 -48.06
C GLN A 39 -22.48 -27.41 -48.06
N SER A 40 -22.06 -26.93 -49.22
CA SER A 40 -21.86 -25.52 -49.56
C SER A 40 -23.12 -24.71 -49.30
N VAL A 41 -23.08 -23.79 -48.33
CA VAL A 41 -24.15 -22.80 -48.14
C VAL A 41 -23.78 -21.50 -48.85
N GLN A 42 -24.63 -21.24 -49.83
CA GLN A 42 -24.80 -20.01 -50.59
C GLN A 42 -24.92 -18.79 -49.67
N THR A 43 -24.63 -17.61 -50.22
CA THR A 43 -24.72 -16.29 -49.59
C THR A 43 -26.07 -16.10 -48.87
N THR A 44 -26.12 -16.38 -47.56
CA THR A 44 -27.30 -16.13 -46.74
C THR A 44 -27.40 -14.62 -46.49
N GLN A 45 -28.41 -14.00 -47.09
CA GLN A 45 -28.83 -12.65 -46.74
C GLN A 45 -29.09 -12.57 -45.23
N LEU A 46 -28.54 -11.52 -44.61
CA LEU A 46 -28.68 -11.23 -43.19
C LEU A 46 -30.18 -11.15 -42.84
N PRO A 47 -30.72 -11.94 -41.89
CA PRO A 47 -32.11 -11.79 -41.48
C PRO A 47 -32.31 -10.37 -40.95
N SER A 48 -33.33 -9.68 -41.46
CA SER A 48 -33.67 -8.32 -41.04
C SER A 48 -33.90 -8.29 -39.53
N LEU A 49 -32.96 -7.68 -38.81
CA LEU A 49 -33.07 -7.43 -37.38
C LEU A 49 -34.35 -6.62 -37.12
N THR A 50 -35.13 -7.02 -36.11
CA THR A 50 -36.32 -6.26 -35.68
C THR A 50 -35.93 -4.81 -35.34
N PRO A 51 -36.80 -3.81 -35.60
CA PRO A 51 -36.47 -2.38 -35.44
C PRO A 51 -35.96 -2.01 -34.04
N GLN A 52 -36.45 -2.73 -33.01
CA GLN A 52 -36.05 -2.58 -31.62
C GLN A 52 -34.59 -2.97 -31.36
N LEU A 53 -34.09 -4.03 -32.00
CA LEU A 53 -32.69 -4.47 -31.87
C LEU A 53 -31.74 -3.46 -32.52
N THR A 54 -32.10 -2.91 -33.69
CA THR A 54 -31.34 -1.83 -34.35
C THR A 54 -31.21 -0.58 -33.48
N GLU A 55 -32.27 -0.17 -32.79
CA GLU A 55 -32.23 1.00 -31.92
C GLU A 55 -31.34 0.76 -30.69
N VAL A 56 -31.39 -0.45 -30.11
CA VAL A 56 -30.50 -0.85 -29.01
C VAL A 56 -29.04 -0.83 -29.45
N PHE A 57 -28.72 -1.37 -30.63
CA PHE A 57 -27.35 -1.31 -31.18
C PHE A 57 -26.93 0.13 -31.51
N ALA A 58 -27.80 0.94 -32.09
CA ALA A 58 -27.51 2.34 -32.39
C ALA A 58 -27.24 3.15 -31.11
N LYS A 59 -28.05 2.93 -30.07
CA LYS A 59 -27.84 3.54 -28.75
C LYS A 59 -26.53 3.09 -28.13
N LYS A 60 -26.20 1.79 -28.21
CA LYS A 60 -24.91 1.25 -27.76
C LYS A 60 -23.75 1.93 -28.49
N ASN A 61 -23.80 2.01 -29.82
CA ASN A 61 -22.73 2.60 -30.62
C ASN A 61 -22.57 4.10 -30.32
N ARG A 62 -23.68 4.83 -30.18
CA ARG A 62 -23.64 6.25 -29.79
C ARG A 62 -23.03 6.43 -28.40
N LEU A 63 -23.39 5.56 -27.45
CA LEU A 63 -22.81 5.59 -26.10
C LEU A 63 -21.31 5.27 -26.13
N MET A 64 -20.91 4.23 -26.86
CA MET A 64 -19.49 3.87 -27.01
C MET A 64 -18.71 5.04 -27.61
N ASN A 65 -19.19 5.64 -28.70
CA ASN A 65 -18.53 6.79 -29.33
C ASN A 65 -18.47 8.04 -28.43
N ALA A 66 -19.39 8.18 -27.48
CA ALA A 66 -19.38 9.29 -26.52
C ALA A 66 -18.41 9.03 -25.35
N LEU A 67 -18.19 7.76 -25.00
CA LEU A 67 -17.29 7.34 -23.92
C LEU A 67 -15.87 7.07 -24.40
N THR A 68 -15.65 6.91 -25.70
CA THR A 68 -14.31 6.72 -26.27
C THR A 68 -13.48 7.97 -26.01
N PRO A 69 -12.30 7.84 -25.38
CA PRO A 69 -11.40 8.97 -25.17
C PRO A 69 -10.97 9.58 -26.50
N LYS A 70 -10.59 10.86 -26.49
CA LYS A 70 -10.02 11.48 -27.69
C LYS A 70 -8.69 10.79 -28.05
N PRO A 71 -8.36 10.66 -29.34
CA PRO A 71 -7.04 10.18 -29.76
C PRO A 71 -5.93 11.08 -29.19
N ILE A 72 -4.80 10.48 -28.83
CA ILE A 72 -3.61 11.21 -28.37
C ILE A 72 -2.78 11.56 -29.61
N GLU A 73 -2.35 12.81 -29.74
CA GLU A 73 -1.58 13.27 -30.89
C GLU A 73 -0.28 12.49 -31.03
N GLY A 74 -0.04 11.90 -32.22
CA GLY A 74 1.16 11.11 -32.50
C GLY A 74 1.21 9.70 -31.90
N ILE A 75 0.17 9.26 -31.19
CA ILE A 75 0.10 7.92 -30.58
C ILE A 75 -1.12 7.17 -31.13
N GLU A 76 -0.86 6.16 -31.96
CA GLU A 76 -1.90 5.26 -32.46
C GLU A 76 -2.47 4.39 -31.34
N ASN A 77 -3.77 4.09 -31.41
CA ASN A 77 -4.48 3.20 -30.48
C ASN A 77 -4.22 3.48 -28.98
N TRP A 78 -4.01 4.75 -28.61
CA TRP A 78 -3.69 5.14 -27.22
C TRP A 78 -2.43 4.45 -26.65
N GLY A 79 -1.53 3.97 -27.51
CA GLY A 79 -0.33 3.24 -27.11
C GLY A 79 -0.62 1.80 -26.65
N ILE A 80 -1.84 1.30 -26.88
CA ILE A 80 -2.20 -0.09 -26.61
C ILE A 80 -1.50 -0.98 -27.65
N PRO A 81 -0.70 -1.97 -27.24
CA PRO A 81 -0.05 -2.90 -28.17
C PRO A 81 -1.05 -3.74 -28.96
N ASP A 82 -0.63 -4.22 -30.13
CA ASP A 82 -1.41 -5.17 -30.93
C ASP A 82 -1.67 -6.47 -30.16
N GLU A 83 -2.74 -7.17 -30.55
CA GLU A 83 -3.10 -8.43 -29.92
C GLU A 83 -1.95 -9.45 -30.02
N PRO A 84 -1.59 -10.09 -28.89
CA PRO A 84 -0.52 -11.08 -28.88
C PRO A 84 -0.92 -12.30 -29.70
N GLN A 85 -0.06 -12.71 -30.64
CA GLN A 85 -0.28 -13.89 -31.48
C GLN A 85 0.09 -15.22 -30.78
N GLN A 86 0.66 -15.14 -29.58
CA GLN A 86 1.10 -16.31 -28.83
C GLN A 86 -0.10 -17.07 -28.24
N PRO A 87 -0.12 -18.42 -28.28
CA PRO A 87 -1.13 -19.19 -27.58
C PRO A 87 -1.07 -18.94 -26.08
N CYS A 88 -2.24 -18.88 -25.45
CA CYS A 88 -2.37 -18.78 -24.00
C CYS A 88 -1.82 -20.05 -23.33
N ASP A 89 -1.21 -19.89 -22.16
CA ASP A 89 -0.78 -21.01 -21.33
C ASP A 89 -2.00 -21.89 -20.97
N PRO A 90 -1.97 -23.21 -21.29
CA PRO A 90 -3.10 -24.11 -21.08
C PRO A 90 -3.54 -24.13 -19.61
N GLU A 91 -2.62 -24.06 -18.64
CA GLU A 91 -2.96 -24.12 -17.22
C GLU A 91 -3.74 -22.86 -16.80
N ARG A 92 -3.36 -21.69 -17.32
CA ARG A 92 -4.10 -20.44 -17.07
C ARG A 92 -5.47 -20.48 -17.74
N ALA A 93 -5.55 -20.97 -18.97
CA ALA A 93 -6.80 -21.09 -19.69
C ALA A 93 -7.79 -22.01 -18.97
N GLU A 94 -7.34 -23.15 -18.46
CA GLU A 94 -8.16 -24.09 -17.66
C GLU A 94 -8.66 -23.45 -16.35
N ARG A 95 -7.80 -22.75 -15.61
CA ARG A 95 -8.20 -22.02 -14.39
C ARG A 95 -9.27 -20.97 -14.69
N ILE A 96 -9.11 -20.21 -15.78
CA ILE A 96 -10.09 -19.21 -16.21
C ILE A 96 -11.40 -19.88 -16.61
N ALA A 97 -11.34 -20.96 -17.39
CA ALA A 97 -12.53 -21.71 -17.80
C ALA A 97 -13.29 -22.27 -16.59
N HIS A 98 -12.58 -22.81 -15.60
CA HIS A 98 -13.15 -23.27 -14.33
C HIS A 98 -13.78 -22.12 -13.54
N PHE A 99 -13.12 -20.97 -13.43
CA PHE A 99 -13.70 -19.80 -12.76
C PHE A 99 -14.98 -19.31 -13.46
N LEU A 100 -14.99 -19.31 -14.80
CA LEU A 100 -16.16 -18.92 -15.58
C LEU A 100 -17.33 -19.89 -15.43
N SER A 101 -17.06 -21.21 -15.38
CA SER A 101 -18.11 -22.22 -15.14
C SER A 101 -18.71 -22.07 -13.73
N LEU A 102 -17.88 -21.78 -12.73
CA LEU A 102 -18.32 -21.52 -11.36
C LEU A 102 -19.16 -20.25 -11.26
N LYS A 103 -18.76 -19.19 -11.98
CA LYS A 103 -19.55 -17.95 -12.08
C LYS A 103 -20.90 -18.19 -12.77
N ALA A 104 -20.93 -19.02 -13.81
CA ALA A 104 -22.16 -19.38 -14.52
C ALA A 104 -23.13 -20.22 -13.66
N SER A 105 -22.62 -21.04 -12.74
CA SER A 105 -23.43 -21.80 -11.78
C SER A 105 -23.94 -20.96 -10.60
N GLY A 106 -23.64 -19.66 -10.57
CA GLY A 106 -24.13 -18.72 -9.56
C GLY A 106 -23.23 -18.58 -8.33
N HIS A 107 -22.07 -19.21 -8.31
CA HIS A 107 -21.11 -19.01 -7.22
C HIS A 107 -20.46 -17.63 -7.33
N ARG A 108 -20.49 -16.89 -6.23
CA ARG A 108 -19.91 -15.56 -6.12
C ARG A 108 -18.67 -15.64 -5.25
N LEU A 109 -17.49 -15.42 -5.85
CA LEU A 109 -16.20 -15.45 -5.14
C LEU A 109 -16.20 -14.51 -3.93
N ASN A 110 -16.78 -13.32 -4.07
CA ASN A 110 -16.86 -12.33 -2.99
C ASN A 110 -17.60 -12.85 -1.76
N ASP A 111 -18.64 -13.68 -1.97
CA ASP A 111 -19.38 -14.27 -0.86
C ASP A 111 -18.48 -15.29 -0.15
N HIS A 112 -17.77 -16.13 -0.88
CA HIS A 112 -16.80 -17.08 -0.31
C HIS A 112 -15.66 -16.37 0.47
N LEU A 113 -15.11 -15.29 -0.10
CA LEU A 113 -14.09 -14.44 0.53
C LEU A 113 -14.61 -13.83 1.85
N ALA A 114 -15.84 -13.33 1.86
CA ALA A 114 -16.43 -12.70 3.04
C ALA A 114 -16.68 -13.70 4.19
N HIS A 115 -17.04 -14.96 3.90
CA HIS A 115 -17.24 -15.98 4.92
C HIS A 115 -15.92 -16.49 5.52
N ASN A 116 -14.82 -16.43 4.76
CA ASN A 116 -13.52 -16.90 5.20
C ASN A 116 -12.96 -16.05 6.36
N LYS A 117 -12.69 -16.70 7.51
CA LYS A 117 -12.19 -16.04 8.73
C LYS A 117 -10.82 -15.38 8.53
N ALA A 118 -9.93 -15.98 7.75
CA ALA A 118 -8.60 -15.43 7.50
C ALA A 118 -8.71 -14.12 6.69
N PHE A 119 -9.56 -14.09 5.68
CA PHE A 119 -9.79 -12.88 4.86
C PHE A 119 -10.49 -11.75 5.62
N ARG A 120 -11.21 -12.05 6.70
CA ARG A 120 -11.80 -11.04 7.60
C ARG A 120 -10.80 -10.41 8.57
N ASN A 121 -9.59 -10.93 8.68
CA ASN A 121 -8.57 -10.37 9.56
C ASN A 121 -7.97 -9.10 8.93
N PRO A 122 -8.08 -7.91 9.55
CA PRO A 122 -7.49 -6.69 9.00
C PRO A 122 -5.98 -6.79 8.75
N ARG A 123 -5.27 -7.66 9.49
CA ARG A 123 -3.83 -7.91 9.31
C ARG A 123 -3.49 -8.71 8.05
N ILE A 124 -4.46 -9.31 7.35
CA ILE A 124 -4.19 -10.05 6.11
C ILE A 124 -3.73 -9.14 4.99
N TYR A 125 -4.13 -7.87 5.00
CA TYR A 125 -3.84 -6.92 3.92
C TYR A 125 -2.33 -6.77 3.67
N ALA A 126 -1.51 -6.64 4.72
CA ALA A 126 -0.05 -6.57 4.57
C ALA A 126 0.54 -7.80 3.87
N ARG A 127 0.01 -9.00 4.15
CA ARG A 127 0.42 -10.24 3.47
C ARG A 127 -0.07 -10.29 2.02
N LEU A 128 -1.24 -9.71 1.72
CA LEU A 128 -1.75 -9.64 0.36
C LEU A 128 -0.86 -8.75 -0.51
N VAL A 129 -0.47 -7.59 0.00
CA VAL A 129 0.46 -6.67 -0.65
C VAL A 129 1.80 -7.36 -0.94
N GLU A 130 2.37 -8.02 0.07
CA GLU A 130 3.61 -8.79 -0.05
C GLU A 130 3.48 -9.91 -1.10
N PHE A 131 2.39 -10.66 -1.07
CA PHE A 131 2.13 -11.76 -2.00
C PHE A 131 1.93 -11.27 -3.44
N THR A 132 1.24 -10.15 -3.65
CA THR A 132 1.02 -9.59 -4.99
C THR A 132 2.23 -8.79 -5.50
N GLY A 133 3.20 -8.49 -4.64
CA GLY A 133 4.35 -7.66 -4.99
C GLY A 133 3.97 -6.24 -5.38
N VAL A 134 2.88 -5.72 -4.82
CA VAL A 134 2.39 -4.36 -5.13
C VAL A 134 3.08 -3.37 -4.21
N ASP A 135 3.58 -2.26 -4.77
CA ASP A 135 3.99 -1.10 -4.00
C ASP A 135 2.75 -0.28 -3.65
N GLU A 136 2.43 -0.19 -2.36
CA GLU A 136 1.23 0.49 -1.86
C GLU A 136 1.24 2.00 -2.13
N MET A 137 2.43 2.59 -2.17
CA MET A 137 2.61 4.01 -2.44
C MET A 137 3.03 4.25 -3.90
N GLY A 138 3.19 3.18 -4.68
CA GLY A 138 3.64 3.23 -6.06
C GLY A 138 2.70 4.01 -6.96
N SER A 139 3.25 4.48 -8.08
CA SER A 139 2.48 5.18 -9.10
C SER A 139 2.68 4.52 -10.47
N ASN A 140 1.73 4.73 -11.38
CA ASN A 140 1.86 4.32 -12.78
C ASN A 140 2.57 5.39 -13.63
N PHE A 141 3.12 6.45 -13.03
CA PHE A 141 3.90 7.48 -13.71
C PHE A 141 5.38 7.09 -13.79
N ASP A 142 6.11 7.70 -14.72
CA ASP A 142 7.57 7.60 -14.76
C ASP A 142 8.14 8.21 -13.47
N PRO A 143 9.11 7.56 -12.80
CA PRO A 143 9.78 8.12 -11.63
C PRO A 143 10.37 9.52 -11.84
N GLN A 144 10.69 9.91 -13.08
CA GLN A 144 11.13 11.28 -13.39
C GLN A 144 10.01 12.31 -13.20
N ASP A 145 8.77 11.94 -13.49
CA ASP A 145 7.61 12.83 -13.35
C ASP A 145 7.05 12.80 -11.92
N PHE A 146 7.03 11.62 -11.30
CA PHE A 146 6.55 11.45 -9.94
C PHE A 146 7.15 10.20 -9.28
N ASP A 147 8.01 10.43 -8.28
CA ASP A 147 8.55 9.39 -7.41
C ASP A 147 7.94 9.50 -6.00
N PRO A 148 7.05 8.58 -5.59
CA PRO A 148 6.48 8.56 -4.25
C PRO A 148 7.53 8.29 -3.15
N HIS A 149 8.67 7.69 -3.51
CA HIS A 149 9.78 7.40 -2.60
C HIS A 149 10.94 8.39 -2.75
N GLY A 150 10.74 9.47 -3.50
CA GLY A 150 11.79 10.45 -3.80
C GLY A 150 12.18 11.38 -2.64
N PHE A 151 11.54 11.22 -1.47
CA PHE A 151 11.89 12.02 -0.29
C PHE A 151 13.21 11.54 0.33
N ASP A 152 14.00 12.49 0.83
CA ASP A 152 15.24 12.16 1.53
C ASP A 152 14.97 11.38 2.83
N SER A 153 15.85 10.44 3.16
CA SER A 153 15.73 9.58 4.36
C SER A 153 15.63 10.42 5.64
N SER A 154 16.22 11.61 5.63
CA SER A 154 16.25 12.53 6.75
C SER A 154 14.91 13.24 7.03
N PHE A 155 13.92 13.11 6.14
CA PHE A 155 12.56 13.60 6.33
C PHE A 155 11.61 12.57 6.94
N TYR A 156 12.01 11.29 6.96
CA TYR A 156 11.24 10.25 7.63
C TYR A 156 11.45 10.31 9.14
N ILE A 157 10.56 9.64 9.87
CA ILE A 157 10.55 9.64 11.35
C ILE A 157 11.91 9.27 11.90
N ASP A 158 12.54 8.21 11.37
CA ASP A 158 13.84 7.72 11.85
C ASP A 158 14.94 8.78 11.68
N GLY A 159 15.01 9.42 10.51
CA GLY A 159 15.97 10.49 10.24
C GLY A 159 15.73 11.75 11.06
N ILE A 160 14.47 12.09 11.36
CA ILE A 160 14.13 13.18 12.27
C ILE A 160 14.60 12.86 13.70
N LEU A 161 14.35 11.64 14.18
CA LEU A 161 14.76 11.20 15.51
C LEU A 161 16.27 11.19 15.67
N GLU A 162 17.00 10.76 14.64
CA GLU A 162 18.47 10.77 14.63
C GLU A 162 19.01 12.20 14.76
N LYS A 163 18.54 13.13 13.92
CA LYS A 163 18.93 14.56 14.00
C LYS A 163 18.58 15.17 15.37
N GLN A 164 17.42 14.84 15.94
CA GLN A 164 17.04 15.31 17.26
C GLN A 164 17.98 14.80 18.36
N LYS A 165 18.38 13.53 18.28
CA LYS A 165 19.34 12.92 19.20
C LYS A 165 20.70 13.62 19.12
N GLU A 166 21.23 13.85 17.92
CA GLU A 166 22.49 14.56 17.72
C GLU A 166 22.46 15.97 18.31
N LEU A 167 21.36 16.71 18.09
CA LEU A 167 21.18 18.05 18.66
C LEU A 167 21.11 18.02 20.19
N ALA A 168 20.46 17.02 20.78
CA ALA A 168 20.40 16.85 22.22
C ALA A 168 21.80 16.55 22.81
N GLU A 169 22.57 15.66 22.18
CA GLU A 169 23.95 15.36 22.58
C GLU A 169 24.88 16.57 22.43
N ALA A 170 24.75 17.32 21.33
CA ALA A 170 25.53 18.54 21.11
C ALA A 170 25.21 19.63 22.14
N LYS A 171 23.94 19.78 22.52
CA LYS A 171 23.53 20.68 23.61
C LYS A 171 24.07 20.23 24.96
N SER A 172 23.99 18.93 25.27
CA SER A 172 24.54 18.34 26.49
C SER A 172 26.05 18.60 26.63
N LYS A 173 26.81 18.37 25.55
CA LYS A 173 28.27 18.65 25.49
C LYS A 173 28.58 20.14 25.70
N LYS A 174 27.78 21.06 25.15
CA LYS A 174 27.96 22.51 25.38
C LYS A 174 27.67 22.95 26.82
N THR A 175 26.75 22.28 27.49
CA THR A 175 26.40 22.57 28.90
C THR A 175 27.26 21.81 29.92
N SER A 176 28.10 20.88 29.46
CA SER A 176 29.06 20.16 30.30
C SER A 176 30.22 21.09 30.67
N VAL A 177 30.02 21.89 31.72
CA VAL A 177 31.11 22.66 32.33
C VAL A 177 31.89 21.70 33.24
N GLN A 178 33.14 21.40 32.88
CA GLN A 178 34.06 20.70 33.77
C GLN A 178 34.43 21.63 34.92
N PHE A 179 33.87 21.38 36.11
CA PHE A 179 34.30 22.01 37.35
C PHE A 179 35.66 21.45 37.74
N VAL A 180 36.72 22.08 37.26
CA VAL A 180 38.07 21.86 37.80
C VAL A 180 38.08 22.41 39.22
N LYS A 181 38.27 21.55 40.22
CA LYS A 181 38.52 21.97 41.60
C LYS A 181 39.90 22.62 41.64
N SER A 182 39.98 23.93 41.47
CA SER A 182 41.20 24.68 41.74
C SER A 182 41.44 24.69 43.24
N GLU A 183 42.53 24.10 43.71
CA GLU A 183 43.04 24.33 45.06
C GLU A 183 43.61 25.76 45.12
N LEU A 184 42.72 26.72 45.38
CA LEU A 184 43.09 28.08 45.73
C LEU A 184 43.75 28.03 47.10
N SER A 185 44.99 28.52 47.20
CA SER A 185 45.63 28.80 48.48
C SER A 185 44.70 29.68 49.33
N GLN A 186 44.66 29.46 50.65
CA GLN A 186 43.81 30.23 51.58
C GLN A 186 43.94 31.75 51.34
N GLU A 187 45.15 32.22 51.05
CA GLU A 187 45.45 33.63 50.79
C GLU A 187 44.78 34.17 49.52
N GLN A 188 44.67 33.35 48.47
CA GLN A 188 43.97 33.71 47.24
C GLN A 188 42.44 33.70 47.43
N SER A 189 41.91 32.83 48.30
CA SER A 189 40.49 32.78 48.62
C SER A 189 40.03 34.03 49.40
N GLU A 190 40.85 34.51 50.33
CA GLU A 190 40.58 35.73 51.10
C GLU A 190 40.66 36.98 50.23
N ALA A 191 41.67 37.05 49.35
CA ALA A 191 41.80 38.13 48.39
C ALA A 191 40.59 38.21 47.44
N MET A 192 40.13 37.07 46.93
CA MET A 192 38.96 37.00 46.05
C MET A 192 37.66 37.36 46.78
N ALA A 193 37.46 36.87 48.00
CA ALA A 193 36.30 37.22 48.82
C ALA A 193 36.24 38.74 49.12
N LYS A 194 37.40 39.35 49.39
CA LYS A 194 37.50 40.79 49.63
C LYS A 194 37.23 41.61 48.36
N ALA A 195 37.73 41.15 47.21
CA ALA A 195 37.44 41.78 45.92
C ALA A 195 35.94 41.70 45.58
N MET A 196 35.29 40.56 45.82
CA MET A 196 33.86 40.38 45.59
C MET A 196 33.01 41.23 46.53
N ALA A 197 33.38 41.34 47.81
CA ALA A 197 32.71 42.21 48.78
C ALA A 197 32.82 43.70 48.39
N ASN A 198 33.97 44.14 47.85
CA ASN A 198 34.14 45.49 47.34
C ASN A 198 33.30 45.72 46.08
N ALA A 199 33.26 44.77 45.14
CA ALA A 199 32.43 44.86 43.94
C ALA A 199 30.94 44.95 44.30
N ALA A 200 30.46 44.17 45.28
CA ALA A 200 29.08 44.22 45.77
C ALA A 200 28.74 45.58 46.41
N LYS A 201 29.66 46.17 47.18
CA LYS A 201 29.49 47.52 47.75
C LYS A 201 29.47 48.62 46.69
N VAL A 202 30.26 48.48 45.63
CA VAL A 202 30.25 49.42 44.51
C VAL A 202 28.96 49.29 43.71
N ALA A 203 28.51 48.06 43.44
CA ALA A 203 27.26 47.79 42.73
C ALA A 203 26.04 48.36 43.49
N SER A 204 25.94 48.15 44.80
CA SER A 204 24.82 48.70 45.60
C SER A 204 24.81 50.22 45.65
N ARG A 205 26.00 50.86 45.58
CA ARG A 205 26.13 52.32 45.52
C ARG A 205 25.69 52.91 44.19
N ILE A 206 25.83 52.15 43.10
CA ILE A 206 25.40 52.53 41.76
C ILE A 206 23.88 52.33 41.59
N THR A 207 23.31 51.28 42.18
CA THR A 207 21.87 50.97 42.07
C THR A 207 21.00 51.76 43.04
N GLY A 208 21.53 52.22 44.17
CA GLY A 208 20.80 53.06 45.15
C GLY A 208 20.78 54.57 44.84
N GLY A 209 21.31 55.00 43.69
CA GLY A 209 21.48 56.42 43.34
C GLY A 209 20.49 57.00 42.33
N LYS A 210 19.41 56.28 41.96
CA LYS A 210 18.30 56.85 41.19
C LYS A 210 17.07 56.94 42.09
N SER A 211 16.60 58.18 42.22
CA SER A 211 15.45 58.70 42.97
C SER A 211 14.20 57.83 42.98
#